data_AF-A0A7C2ER60-F1
#
_entry.id   AF-A0A7C2ER60-F1
#
_cell.length_a   1.000
_cell.length_b   1.000
_cell.length_c   1.000
_cell.angle_alpha   90.00
_cell.angle_beta   90.00
_cell.angle_gamma   90.00
#
_symmetry.space_group_name_H-M   'P 1'
#
loop_
_entity.id
_entity.type
_entity.pdbx_description
1 polymer ?
#
loop_
_entity_poly.entity_id
_entity_poly.type
_entity_poly.pdbx_seq_one_letter_code
_entity_poly.pdbx_strand_id
1 'polypeptide(L)'
;MREFLGPLAPGARVLDLGCGVGSYPASAYPLTTVRLDLERPPADPSAAAVQADAARLPFRDACFDAIVANHSLEHFAELEAVLAEVRRVLRPGGSLFVSVPDSTTLSDRLYRFFARSGGHVNRFRSAAEVERLVSEGTGLACRARRVLFTSLAFLHPENRRGRRAGRLLLVAGVGERTLKWTTWLARKLDRRFGTRLSIYGWVFYFGAGPEMVDTTPWTNVCVRCGAGHPFARLAAEGAVNLEAWIPRFRCPDCGAWGLYTNDADYRDAA
;
A
#
# COMPACT_ATOMS: atom_id res chain seq x y z
N MET A 1 -1.38 2.61 7.27
CA MET A 1 -2.76 2.33 7.72
C MET A 1 -3.06 2.84 9.13
N ARG A 2 -2.23 2.56 10.14
CA ARG A 2 -2.46 3.04 11.52
C ARG A 2 -2.66 4.56 11.62
N GLU A 3 -1.86 5.33 10.89
CA GLU A 3 -1.99 6.81 10.87
C GLU A 3 -3.33 7.30 10.29
N PHE A 4 -3.96 6.49 9.44
CA PHE A 4 -5.21 6.84 8.75
C PHE A 4 -6.43 6.35 9.52
N LEU A 5 -6.39 5.09 9.99
CA LEU A 5 -7.52 4.45 10.68
C LEU A 5 -7.51 4.68 12.19
N GLY A 6 -6.34 4.88 12.80
CA GLY A 6 -6.20 5.06 14.24
C GLY A 6 -6.93 6.28 14.82
N PRO A 7 -6.95 7.43 14.13
CA PRO A 7 -7.68 8.61 14.60
C PRO A 7 -9.20 8.53 14.43
N LEU A 8 -9.75 7.53 13.72
CA LEU A 8 -11.19 7.41 13.51
C LEU A 8 -11.92 7.05 14.81
N ALA A 9 -13.14 7.57 14.97
CA ALA A 9 -13.96 7.26 16.12
C ALA A 9 -14.28 5.76 16.21
N PRO A 10 -14.33 5.17 17.43
CA PRO A 10 -14.77 3.79 17.60
C PRO A 10 -16.14 3.55 16.94
N GLY A 11 -16.27 2.43 16.22
CA GLY A 11 -17.46 2.07 15.46
C GLY A 11 -17.59 2.74 14.09
N ALA A 12 -16.71 3.68 13.72
CA ALA A 12 -16.71 4.30 12.40
C ALA A 12 -16.65 3.25 11.29
N ARG A 13 -17.37 3.52 10.21
CA ARG A 13 -17.57 2.60 9.08
C ARG A 13 -16.49 2.82 8.04
N VAL A 14 -15.73 1.76 7.76
CA VAL A 14 -14.61 1.81 6.81
C VAL A 14 -14.84 0.80 5.70
N LEU A 15 -14.71 1.27 4.45
CA LEU A 15 -14.71 0.41 3.27
C LEU A 15 -13.26 0.12 2.85
N ASP A 16 -12.86 -1.15 2.86
CA ASP A 16 -11.64 -1.64 2.21
C ASP A 16 -12.00 -2.03 0.77
N LEU A 17 -11.70 -1.13 -0.17
CA LEU A 17 -12.16 -1.14 -1.57
C LEU A 17 -11.15 -1.84 -2.47
N GLY A 18 -11.56 -2.96 -3.08
CA GLY A 18 -10.66 -3.85 -3.83
C GLY A 18 -9.69 -4.53 -2.88
N CYS A 19 -10.22 -5.11 -1.80
CA CYS A 19 -9.41 -5.55 -0.66
C CYS A 19 -8.53 -6.78 -0.95
N GLY A 20 -8.85 -7.58 -1.98
CA GLY A 20 -8.26 -8.90 -2.18
C GLY A 20 -8.36 -9.76 -0.92
N VAL A 21 -7.22 -10.03 -0.28
CA VAL A 21 -7.13 -10.78 0.99
C VAL A 21 -7.31 -9.92 2.25
N GLY A 22 -7.46 -8.61 2.09
CA GLY A 22 -7.54 -7.60 3.15
C GLY A 22 -6.33 -6.68 3.16
N SER A 23 -6.55 -5.36 3.14
CA SER A 23 -5.49 -4.35 3.14
C SER A 23 -4.84 -4.16 4.51
N TYR A 24 -5.54 -4.54 5.58
CA TYR A 24 -5.10 -4.44 6.96
C TYR A 24 -5.86 -5.44 7.86
N PRO A 25 -5.29 -5.81 9.02
CA PRO A 25 -6.00 -6.63 10.00
C PRO A 25 -7.15 -5.82 10.62
N ALA A 26 -8.40 -6.15 10.28
CA ALA A 26 -9.57 -5.42 10.74
C ALA A 26 -9.69 -5.45 12.28
N SER A 27 -9.33 -6.57 12.90
CA SER A 27 -9.28 -6.75 14.36
C SER A 27 -8.35 -5.81 15.10
N ALA A 28 -7.40 -5.16 14.40
CA ALA A 28 -6.46 -4.21 15.01
C ALA A 28 -7.08 -2.84 15.30
N TYR A 29 -8.32 -2.59 14.86
CA TYR A 29 -9.00 -1.31 15.02
C TYR A 29 -10.43 -1.53 15.54
N PRO A 30 -10.92 -0.68 16.46
CA PRO A 30 -12.29 -0.75 16.96
C PRO A 30 -13.29 -0.13 15.95
N LEU A 31 -13.28 -0.61 14.70
CA LEU A 31 -14.01 -0.03 13.57
C LEU A 31 -14.98 -1.04 12.95
N THR A 32 -16.02 -0.55 12.27
CA THR A 32 -16.89 -1.38 11.46
C THR A 32 -16.30 -1.50 10.05
N THR A 33 -15.48 -2.53 9.82
CA THR A 33 -14.83 -2.74 8.52
C THR A 33 -15.72 -3.55 7.57
N VAL A 34 -15.89 -3.04 6.36
CA VAL A 34 -16.49 -3.74 5.23
C VAL A 34 -15.41 -3.95 4.17
N ARG A 35 -15.14 -5.21 3.83
CA ARG A 35 -14.24 -5.60 2.75
C ARG A 35 -15.04 -5.82 1.48
N LEU A 36 -14.65 -5.14 0.41
CA LEU A 36 -15.28 -5.28 -0.89
C LEU A 36 -14.27 -5.63 -1.96
N ASP A 37 -14.58 -6.65 -2.73
CA ASP A 37 -13.81 -7.02 -3.92
C ASP A 37 -14.74 -7.64 -4.98
N LEU A 38 -14.28 -7.70 -6.23
CA LEU A 38 -14.99 -8.34 -7.33
C LEU A 38 -15.08 -9.86 -7.12
N GLU A 39 -14.00 -10.44 -6.57
CA GLU A 39 -14.00 -11.80 -6.04
C GLU A 39 -14.45 -11.80 -4.57
N ARG A 40 -15.03 -12.90 -4.08
CA ARG A 40 -15.50 -12.96 -2.69
C ARG A 40 -14.29 -12.82 -1.74
N PRO A 41 -14.26 -11.80 -0.85
CA PRO A 41 -13.18 -11.67 0.12
C PRO A 41 -13.14 -12.89 1.07
N PRO A 42 -11.95 -13.32 1.53
CA PRO A 42 -11.82 -14.36 2.55
C PRO A 42 -12.61 -14.01 3.82
N ALA A 43 -13.11 -15.03 4.50
CA ALA A 43 -13.82 -14.83 5.77
C ALA A 43 -12.89 -14.21 6.83
N ASP A 44 -13.38 -13.17 7.50
CA ASP A 44 -12.71 -12.50 8.61
C ASP A 44 -13.76 -12.22 9.69
N PRO A 45 -13.64 -12.81 10.91
CA PRO A 45 -14.59 -12.56 11.99
C PRO A 45 -14.70 -11.10 12.42
N SER A 46 -13.72 -10.26 12.06
CA SER A 46 -13.65 -8.84 12.39
C SER A 46 -14.05 -7.91 11.23
N ALA A 47 -14.50 -8.44 10.09
CA ALA A 47 -14.97 -7.63 8.96
C ALA A 47 -16.13 -8.29 8.21
N ALA A 48 -17.07 -7.47 7.73
CA ALA A 48 -18.06 -7.93 6.78
C ALA A 48 -17.42 -8.09 5.39
N ALA A 49 -17.73 -9.17 4.68
CA ALA A 49 -17.27 -9.38 3.30
C ALA A 49 -18.42 -9.14 2.31
N VAL A 50 -18.17 -8.34 1.28
CA VAL A 50 -19.09 -8.01 0.20
C VAL A 50 -18.41 -8.33 -1.13
N GLN A 51 -19.10 -9.09 -1.98
CA GLN A 51 -18.65 -9.32 -3.35
C GLN A 51 -19.44 -8.42 -4.26
N ALA A 52 -18.79 -7.43 -4.88
CA ALA A 52 -19.43 -6.54 -5.84
C ALA A 52 -18.41 -5.84 -6.73
N ASP A 53 -18.89 -5.28 -7.82
CA ASP A 53 -18.12 -4.38 -8.68
C ASP A 53 -17.96 -3.01 -8.00
N ALA A 54 -16.72 -2.52 -7.91
CA ALA A 54 -16.41 -1.22 -7.34
C ALA A 54 -17.04 -0.05 -8.11
N ALA A 55 -17.36 -0.25 -9.40
CA ALA A 55 -18.05 0.75 -10.22
C ALA A 55 -19.55 0.85 -9.91
N ARG A 56 -20.09 -0.08 -9.11
CA ARG A 56 -21.51 -0.17 -8.72
C ARG A 56 -21.64 -0.69 -7.29
N LEU A 57 -21.29 0.16 -6.31
CA LEU A 57 -21.24 -0.23 -4.90
C LEU A 57 -22.66 -0.47 -4.34
N PRO A 58 -22.93 -1.62 -3.70
CA PRO A 58 -24.25 -1.98 -3.17
C PRO A 58 -24.51 -1.31 -1.80
N PHE A 59 -24.13 -0.05 -1.66
CA PHE A 59 -24.28 0.73 -0.43
C PHE A 59 -25.09 1.98 -0.69
N ARG A 60 -25.80 2.43 0.34
CA ARG A 60 -26.49 3.73 0.31
C ARG A 60 -25.49 4.89 0.28
N ASP A 61 -25.96 6.05 -0.13
CA ASP A 61 -25.18 7.28 -0.11
C ASP A 61 -24.69 7.63 1.31
N ALA A 62 -23.53 8.27 1.41
CA ALA A 62 -22.98 8.82 2.64
C ALA A 62 -23.01 7.84 3.84
N CYS A 63 -22.56 6.60 3.65
CA CYS A 63 -22.59 5.57 4.67
C CYS A 63 -21.23 5.21 5.27
N PHE A 64 -20.12 5.60 4.64
CA PHE A 64 -18.77 5.36 5.14
C PHE A 64 -18.11 6.63 5.66
N ASP A 65 -17.40 6.50 6.77
CA ASP A 65 -16.58 7.56 7.37
C ASP A 65 -15.19 7.62 6.71
N ALA A 66 -14.67 6.46 6.29
CA ALA A 66 -13.43 6.37 5.55
C ALA A 66 -13.45 5.27 4.48
N ILE A 67 -12.67 5.45 3.43
CA ILE A 67 -12.43 4.45 2.39
C ILE A 67 -10.92 4.23 2.26
N VAL A 68 -10.52 2.97 2.14
CA VAL A 68 -9.15 2.53 1.86
C VAL A 68 -9.13 1.88 0.48
N ALA A 69 -8.42 2.48 -0.46
CA ALA A 69 -8.10 1.92 -1.76
C ALA A 69 -6.60 1.64 -1.82
N ASN A 70 -6.18 0.50 -1.27
CA ASN A 70 -4.76 0.17 -1.12
C ASN A 70 -4.31 -0.82 -2.19
N HIS A 71 -3.54 -0.35 -3.18
CA HIS A 71 -3.13 -1.13 -4.34
C HIS A 71 -4.29 -1.76 -5.11
N SER A 72 -5.40 -1.02 -5.25
CA SER A 72 -6.61 -1.46 -5.92
C SER A 72 -7.00 -0.62 -7.14
N LEU A 73 -6.76 0.70 -7.14
CA LEU A 73 -7.15 1.57 -8.26
C LEU A 73 -6.50 1.18 -9.57
N GLU A 74 -5.29 0.62 -9.52
CA GLU A 74 -4.57 0.12 -10.69
C GLU A 74 -5.27 -1.05 -11.39
N HIS A 75 -6.20 -1.73 -10.72
CA HIS A 75 -6.93 -2.89 -11.22
C HIS A 75 -8.34 -2.58 -11.76
N PHE A 76 -8.88 -1.38 -11.51
CA PHE A 76 -10.25 -1.03 -11.90
C PHE A 76 -10.36 -0.62 -13.37
N ALA A 77 -11.17 -1.33 -14.15
CA ALA A 77 -11.40 -1.01 -15.56
C ALA A 77 -12.18 0.31 -15.74
N GLU A 78 -13.20 0.55 -14.92
CA GLU A 78 -14.08 1.73 -14.98
C GLU A 78 -13.72 2.72 -13.85
N LEU A 79 -12.48 3.20 -13.85
CA LEU A 79 -11.93 4.01 -12.74
C LEU A 79 -12.78 5.27 -12.44
N GLU A 80 -13.30 5.96 -13.45
CA GLU A 80 -14.16 7.14 -13.27
C GLU A 80 -15.46 6.79 -12.53
N ALA A 81 -16.10 5.68 -12.91
CA ALA A 81 -17.32 5.20 -12.23
C ALA A 81 -17.02 4.79 -10.78
N VAL A 82 -15.87 4.14 -10.54
CA VAL A 82 -15.43 3.81 -9.18
C VAL A 82 -15.24 5.07 -8.34
N LEU A 83 -14.61 6.12 -8.86
CA LEU A 83 -14.40 7.36 -8.11
C LEU A 83 -15.72 8.09 -7.83
N ALA A 84 -16.67 8.04 -8.78
CA ALA A 84 -18.03 8.55 -8.56
C ALA A 84 -18.76 7.78 -7.45
N GLU A 85 -18.62 6.45 -7.40
CA GLU A 85 -19.17 5.64 -6.32
C GLU A 85 -18.49 5.90 -4.98
N VAL A 86 -17.16 6.06 -4.95
CA VAL A 86 -16.39 6.48 -3.77
C VAL A 86 -16.95 7.80 -3.24
N ARG A 87 -17.16 8.79 -4.11
CA ARG A 87 -17.80 10.06 -3.73
C ARG A 87 -19.19 9.86 -3.13
N ARG A 88 -20.01 9.02 -3.77
CA ARG A 88 -21.42 8.81 -3.39
C ARG A 88 -21.54 8.15 -2.01
N VAL A 89 -20.75 7.11 -1.74
CA VAL A 89 -20.88 6.32 -0.50
C VAL A 89 -20.11 6.93 0.66
N LEU A 90 -19.13 7.80 0.40
CA LEU A 90 -18.40 8.51 1.44
C LEU A 90 -19.27 9.64 2.02
N ARG A 91 -19.27 9.77 3.34
CA ARG A 91 -19.95 10.87 4.03
C ARG A 91 -19.33 12.22 3.67
N PRO A 92 -20.11 13.32 3.68
CA PRO A 92 -19.54 14.65 3.78
C PRO A 92 -18.57 14.73 4.98
N GLY A 93 -17.35 15.21 4.75
CA GLY A 93 -16.30 15.19 5.77
C GLY A 93 -15.65 13.82 6.00
N GLY A 94 -15.91 12.82 5.15
CA GLY A 94 -15.18 11.56 5.16
C GLY A 94 -13.76 11.69 4.61
N SER A 95 -13.00 10.61 4.72
CA SER A 95 -11.61 10.55 4.27
C SER A 95 -11.35 9.37 3.34
N LEU A 96 -10.38 9.54 2.43
CA LEU A 96 -9.99 8.51 1.47
C LEU A 96 -8.48 8.32 1.50
N PHE A 97 -8.06 7.08 1.66
CA PHE A 97 -6.67 6.64 1.53
C PHE A 97 -6.49 5.95 0.18
N VAL A 98 -5.48 6.36 -0.58
CA VAL A 98 -5.14 5.72 -1.86
C VAL A 98 -3.66 5.36 -1.86
N SER A 99 -3.32 4.12 -2.20
CA SER A 99 -1.95 3.75 -2.56
C SER A 99 -1.92 3.13 -3.95
N VAL A 100 -0.96 3.58 -4.78
CA VAL A 100 -0.84 3.13 -6.16
C VAL A 100 0.64 3.03 -6.58
N PRO A 101 0.97 2.10 -7.48
CA PRO A 101 2.32 1.95 -8.03
C PRO A 101 2.61 3.07 -9.03
N ASP A 102 3.88 3.49 -9.08
CA ASP A 102 4.41 4.32 -10.16
C ASP A 102 4.81 3.43 -11.32
N SER A 103 4.05 3.53 -12.42
CA SER A 103 4.26 2.69 -13.62
C SER A 103 5.58 2.96 -14.36
N THR A 104 6.29 4.04 -14.00
CA THR A 104 7.61 4.36 -14.56
C THR A 104 8.74 3.61 -13.85
N THR A 105 8.50 3.10 -12.64
CA THR A 105 9.53 2.48 -11.78
C THR A 105 9.93 1.08 -12.23
N LEU A 106 11.15 0.68 -11.84
CA LEU A 106 11.64 -0.68 -12.05
C LEU A 106 10.73 -1.71 -11.37
N SER A 107 10.25 -1.41 -10.15
CA SER A 107 9.40 -2.33 -9.39
C SER A 107 8.10 -2.67 -10.14
N ASP A 108 7.40 -1.66 -10.66
CA ASP A 108 6.15 -1.89 -11.41
C ASP A 108 6.40 -2.63 -12.73
N ARG A 109 7.48 -2.30 -13.46
CA ARG A 109 7.88 -3.02 -14.68
C ARG A 109 8.14 -4.50 -14.40
N LEU A 110 8.85 -4.82 -13.32
CA LEU A 110 9.09 -6.19 -12.89
C LEU A 110 7.77 -6.88 -12.52
N TYR A 111 6.92 -6.22 -11.74
CA TYR A 111 5.60 -6.76 -11.38
C TYR A 111 4.78 -7.13 -12.61
N ARG A 112 4.64 -6.20 -13.58
CA ARG A 112 3.93 -6.43 -14.85
C ARG A 112 4.55 -7.54 -15.70
N PHE A 113 5.87 -7.71 -15.65
CA PHE A 113 6.56 -8.76 -16.41
C PHE A 113 6.25 -10.16 -15.84
N PHE A 114 6.19 -10.29 -14.51
CA PHE A 114 5.97 -11.55 -13.81
C PHE A 114 4.50 -11.90 -13.57
N ALA A 115 3.62 -10.91 -13.41
CA ALA A 115 2.18 -11.13 -13.27
C ALA A 115 1.56 -11.47 -14.64
N ARG A 116 0.89 -12.62 -14.77
CA ARG A 116 -0.01 -12.94 -15.91
C ARG A 116 -1.46 -12.86 -15.41
N SER A 117 -2.29 -12.16 -16.19
CA SER A 117 -3.76 -11.97 -16.08
C SER A 117 -4.25 -11.25 -14.80
N GLY A 118 -4.98 -10.14 -14.99
CA GLY A 118 -5.51 -9.25 -13.93
C GLY A 118 -4.68 -7.98 -13.64
N GLY A 119 -3.67 -7.69 -14.48
CA GLY A 119 -2.63 -6.70 -14.22
C GLY A 119 -3.10 -5.25 -14.10
N HIS A 120 -2.17 -4.36 -13.71
CA HIS A 120 -2.40 -2.92 -13.58
C HIS A 120 -2.90 -2.32 -14.91
N VAL A 121 -4.22 -2.24 -15.09
CA VAL A 121 -4.88 -1.68 -16.28
C VAL A 121 -4.68 -0.18 -16.32
N ASN A 122 -4.71 0.47 -15.16
CA ASN A 122 -4.37 1.88 -15.04
C ASN A 122 -2.85 2.05 -14.90
N ARG A 123 -2.31 3.02 -15.64
CA ARG A 123 -0.87 3.35 -15.66
C ARG A 123 -0.67 4.74 -15.10
N PHE A 124 -0.55 4.83 -13.78
CA PHE A 124 -0.23 6.08 -13.09
C PHE A 124 1.25 6.41 -13.34
N ARG A 125 1.53 7.57 -13.94
CA ARG A 125 2.89 7.96 -14.34
C ARG A 125 3.48 9.05 -13.46
N SER A 126 2.63 9.80 -12.76
CA SER A 126 3.08 10.85 -11.84
C SER A 126 2.13 10.99 -10.65
N ALA A 127 2.65 11.45 -9.52
CA ALA A 127 1.83 11.70 -8.34
C ALA A 127 0.76 12.78 -8.58
N ALA A 128 1.11 13.83 -9.33
CA ALA A 128 0.21 14.93 -9.67
C ALA A 128 -0.99 14.46 -10.54
N GLU A 129 -0.76 13.51 -11.46
CA GLU A 129 -1.82 12.90 -12.26
C GLU A 129 -2.82 12.14 -11.37
N VAL A 130 -2.32 11.33 -10.44
CA VAL A 130 -3.16 10.58 -9.49
C VAL A 130 -3.95 11.53 -8.61
N GLU A 131 -3.27 12.53 -8.04
CA GLU A 131 -3.88 13.54 -7.20
C GLU A 131 -5.02 14.27 -7.89
N ARG A 132 -4.79 14.76 -9.12
CA ARG A 132 -5.81 15.43 -9.91
C ARG A 132 -6.98 14.50 -10.21
N LEU A 133 -6.70 13.31 -10.72
CA LEU A 133 -7.73 12.33 -11.12
C LEU A 133 -8.62 11.94 -9.94
N VAL A 134 -8.04 11.66 -8.77
CA VAL A 134 -8.82 11.31 -7.58
C VAL A 134 -9.58 12.52 -7.07
N SER A 135 -8.97 13.70 -7.07
CA SER A 135 -9.65 14.93 -6.59
C SER A 135 -10.83 15.30 -7.47
N GLU A 136 -10.69 15.21 -8.80
CA GLU A 136 -11.77 15.48 -9.76
C GLU A 136 -12.89 14.44 -9.65
N GLY A 137 -12.54 13.16 -9.62
CA GLY A 137 -13.53 12.08 -9.54
C GLY A 137 -14.28 12.02 -8.21
N THR A 138 -13.63 12.39 -7.10
CA THR A 138 -14.23 12.30 -5.75
C THR A 138 -14.73 13.62 -5.19
N GLY A 139 -14.24 14.75 -5.69
CA GLY A 139 -14.44 16.08 -5.09
C GLY A 139 -13.65 16.31 -3.80
N LEU A 140 -12.73 15.41 -3.43
CA LEU A 140 -11.92 15.53 -2.21
C LEU A 140 -10.58 16.19 -2.52
N ALA A 141 -10.16 17.15 -1.70
CA ALA A 141 -8.82 17.70 -1.78
C ALA A 141 -7.77 16.72 -1.24
N CYS A 142 -6.63 16.60 -1.92
CA CYS A 142 -5.44 15.93 -1.41
C CYS A 142 -4.82 16.74 -0.26
N ARG A 143 -4.64 16.09 0.89
CA ARG A 143 -4.06 16.69 2.09
C ARG A 143 -2.58 16.41 2.24
N ALA A 144 -2.17 15.21 1.85
CA ALA A 144 -0.80 14.76 1.99
C ALA A 144 -0.52 13.64 0.99
N ARG A 145 0.75 13.53 0.60
CA ARG A 145 1.28 12.40 -0.16
C ARG A 145 2.58 11.92 0.46
N ARG A 146 2.88 10.63 0.31
CA ARG A 146 4.16 10.03 0.70
C ARG A 146 4.63 9.04 -0.35
N VAL A 147 5.94 8.98 -0.56
CA VAL A 147 6.56 8.00 -1.46
C VAL A 147 6.62 6.64 -0.78
N LEU A 148 6.31 5.59 -1.53
CA LEU A 148 6.42 4.20 -1.12
C LEU A 148 7.68 3.58 -1.69
N PHE A 149 8.32 2.74 -0.88
CA PHE A 149 9.51 1.98 -1.26
C PHE A 149 9.15 0.51 -1.51
N THR A 150 9.80 -0.10 -2.49
CA THR A 150 9.58 -1.51 -2.82
C THR A 150 10.41 -2.40 -1.89
N SER A 151 9.81 -3.52 -1.48
CA SER A 151 10.54 -4.66 -0.92
C SER A 151 10.61 -5.85 -1.88
N LEU A 152 10.02 -5.70 -3.08
CA LEU A 152 9.81 -6.78 -4.04
C LEU A 152 9.15 -8.02 -3.39
N ALA A 153 8.32 -7.84 -2.34
CA ALA A 153 7.71 -8.94 -1.62
C ALA A 153 6.84 -9.84 -2.50
N PHE A 154 6.30 -9.34 -3.61
CA PHE A 154 5.59 -10.16 -4.61
C PHE A 154 6.49 -11.24 -5.24
N LEU A 155 7.82 -11.07 -5.21
CA LEU A 155 8.79 -12.07 -5.61
C LEU A 155 9.16 -13.03 -4.47
N HIS A 156 8.68 -12.85 -3.24
CA HIS A 156 9.01 -13.75 -2.14
C HIS A 156 8.34 -15.13 -2.32
N PRO A 157 9.03 -16.27 -2.11
CA PRO A 157 8.48 -17.60 -2.36
C PRO A 157 7.13 -17.89 -1.71
N GLU A 158 6.90 -17.39 -0.48
CA GLU A 158 5.63 -17.55 0.23
C GLU A 158 4.47 -16.80 -0.45
N ASN A 159 4.75 -15.67 -1.10
CA ASN A 159 3.77 -14.85 -1.79
C ASN A 159 3.52 -15.29 -3.25
N ARG A 160 4.28 -16.28 -3.73
CA ARG A 160 4.10 -16.88 -5.08
C ARG A 160 2.99 -17.95 -5.12
N ARG A 161 2.41 -18.33 -3.96
CA ARG A 161 1.42 -19.40 -3.87
C ARG A 161 0.14 -19.01 -4.63
N GLY A 162 -0.27 -19.83 -5.59
CA GLY A 162 -1.51 -19.65 -6.37
C GLY A 162 -1.34 -19.28 -7.86
N ARG A 163 -0.13 -19.00 -8.36
CA ARG A 163 0.08 -18.56 -9.75
C ARG A 163 1.14 -19.40 -10.48
N ARG A 164 0.72 -20.39 -11.26
CA ARG A 164 1.59 -21.12 -12.21
C ARG A 164 1.79 -20.28 -13.47
N ALA A 165 2.70 -19.30 -13.45
CA ALA A 165 3.17 -18.66 -14.68
C ALA A 165 4.60 -19.12 -15.00
N GLY A 166 4.85 -19.62 -16.21
CA GLY A 166 6.17 -20.10 -16.63
C GLY A 166 7.31 -19.07 -16.48
N ARG A 167 7.00 -17.77 -16.42
CA ARG A 167 7.99 -16.70 -16.18
C ARG A 167 8.45 -16.59 -14.72
N LEU A 168 7.65 -17.04 -13.75
CA LEU A 168 8.05 -17.09 -12.34
C LEU A 168 9.19 -18.11 -12.10
N LEU A 169 9.41 -19.06 -13.02
CA LEU A 169 10.58 -19.97 -12.99
C LEU A 169 11.91 -19.22 -13.09
N LEU A 170 11.96 -18.09 -13.83
CA LEU A 170 13.16 -17.26 -13.96
C LEU A 170 13.62 -16.67 -12.62
N VAL A 171 12.69 -16.53 -11.67
CA VAL A 171 12.97 -16.03 -10.32
C VAL A 171 12.76 -17.10 -9.25
N ALA A 172 12.57 -18.38 -9.63
CA ALA A 172 12.32 -19.47 -8.69
C ALA A 172 13.40 -19.56 -7.59
N GLY A 173 14.67 -19.30 -7.94
CA GLY A 173 15.80 -19.28 -7.03
C GLY A 173 16.04 -17.96 -6.27
N VAL A 174 15.22 -16.93 -6.47
CA VAL A 174 15.35 -15.67 -5.71
C VAL A 174 14.88 -15.92 -4.28
N GLY A 175 15.84 -16.17 -3.40
CA GLY A 175 15.61 -16.38 -1.98
C GLY A 175 15.44 -15.06 -1.20
N GLU A 176 14.94 -15.19 0.02
CA GLU A 176 14.74 -14.07 0.95
C GLU A 176 16.02 -13.22 1.14
N ARG A 177 17.19 -13.87 1.21
CA ARG A 177 18.49 -13.18 1.32
C ARG A 177 18.77 -12.28 0.12
N THR A 178 18.51 -12.76 -1.09
CA THR A 178 18.74 -11.99 -2.32
C THR A 178 17.87 -10.74 -2.33
N LEU A 179 16.57 -10.86 -2.03
CA LEU A 179 15.65 -9.72 -1.97
C LEU A 179 16.09 -8.65 -0.96
N LYS A 180 16.55 -9.07 0.23
CA LYS A 180 17.09 -8.14 1.24
C LYS A 180 18.26 -7.33 0.72
N TRP A 181 19.24 -8.00 0.13
CA TRP A 181 20.43 -7.34 -0.39
C TRP A 181 20.12 -6.45 -1.59
N THR A 182 19.30 -6.92 -2.53
CA THR A 182 18.88 -6.14 -3.70
C THR A 182 18.16 -4.87 -3.30
N THR A 183 17.18 -4.95 -2.39
CA THR A 183 16.41 -3.77 -1.95
C THR A 183 17.27 -2.82 -1.12
N TRP A 184 18.13 -3.33 -0.24
CA TRP A 184 19.06 -2.51 0.53
C TRP A 184 20.06 -1.78 -0.37
N LEU A 185 20.66 -2.48 -1.35
CA LEU A 185 21.58 -1.87 -2.30
C LEU A 185 20.88 -0.82 -3.17
N ALA A 186 19.67 -1.11 -3.66
CA ALA A 186 18.88 -0.14 -4.42
C ALA A 186 18.64 1.16 -3.62
N ARG A 187 18.30 1.06 -2.32
CA ARG A 187 18.16 2.23 -1.44
C ARG A 187 19.48 3.01 -1.31
N LYS A 188 20.62 2.31 -1.14
CA LYS A 188 21.94 2.94 -1.08
C LYS A 188 22.32 3.65 -2.39
N LEU A 189 22.00 3.06 -3.54
CA LEU A 189 22.21 3.65 -4.86
C LEU A 189 21.33 4.89 -5.06
N ASP A 190 20.04 4.80 -4.69
CA ASP A 190 19.11 5.94 -4.73
C ASP A 190 19.66 7.11 -3.93
N ARG A 191 20.14 6.86 -2.69
CA ARG A 191 20.78 7.89 -1.87
C ARG A 191 22.06 8.46 -2.50
N ARG A 192 22.94 7.61 -3.03
CA ARG A 192 24.28 8.02 -3.46
C ARG A 192 24.28 8.75 -4.81
N PHE A 193 23.34 8.39 -5.68
CA PHE A 193 23.32 8.78 -7.09
C PHE A 193 22.00 9.41 -7.54
N GLY A 194 21.01 9.55 -6.65
CA GLY A 194 19.70 10.11 -7.00
C GLY A 194 18.87 9.21 -7.93
N THR A 195 19.15 7.90 -7.95
CA THR A 195 18.35 6.95 -8.73
C THR A 195 16.96 6.74 -8.09
N ARG A 196 16.07 6.06 -8.82
CA ARG A 196 14.70 5.72 -8.37
C ARG A 196 14.45 4.20 -8.35
N LEU A 197 15.48 3.41 -8.06
CA LEU A 197 15.47 1.95 -8.15
C LEU A 197 14.59 1.30 -7.09
N SER A 198 14.54 1.88 -5.89
CA SER A 198 13.80 1.36 -4.75
C SER A 198 12.44 2.05 -4.53
N ILE A 199 12.11 3.06 -5.33
CA ILE A 199 10.78 3.68 -5.35
C ILE A 199 9.78 2.71 -5.96
N TYR A 200 8.62 2.59 -5.30
CA TYR A 200 7.51 1.75 -5.73
C TYR A 200 6.35 2.58 -6.30
N GLY A 201 6.00 3.66 -5.63
CA GLY A 201 4.80 4.43 -5.93
C GLY A 201 4.50 5.45 -4.86
N TRP A 202 3.22 5.71 -4.63
CA TRP A 202 2.78 6.76 -3.72
C TRP A 202 1.59 6.31 -2.89
N VAL A 203 1.47 6.95 -1.73
CA VAL A 203 0.26 6.96 -0.92
C VAL A 203 -0.25 8.39 -0.83
N PHE A 204 -1.57 8.55 -0.82
CA PHE A 204 -2.29 9.81 -0.77
C PHE A 204 -3.37 9.75 0.30
N TYR A 205 -3.62 10.92 0.89
CA TYR A 205 -4.63 11.13 1.90
C TYR A 205 -5.55 12.26 1.43
N PHE A 206 -6.83 11.97 1.25
CA PHE A 206 -7.83 12.91 0.75
C PHE A 206 -8.91 13.17 1.79
N GLY A 207 -9.53 14.34 1.70
CA GLY A 207 -10.71 14.71 2.52
C GLY A 207 -10.35 15.22 3.91
N ALA A 208 -11.16 14.92 4.91
CA ALA A 208 -11.00 15.40 6.29
C ALA A 208 -10.17 14.44 7.16
N GLY A 209 -9.17 13.77 6.58
CA GLY A 209 -8.30 12.80 7.25
C GLY A 209 -7.55 13.37 8.48
N PRO A 210 -6.53 12.66 8.99
CA PRO A 210 -5.82 13.08 10.20
C PRO A 210 -5.32 14.53 10.09
N GLU A 211 -5.40 15.31 11.18
CA GLU A 211 -4.93 16.71 11.21
C GLU A 211 -3.47 16.84 10.74
N MET A 212 -2.65 15.85 11.07
CA MET A 212 -1.26 15.78 10.63
C MET A 212 -0.95 14.37 10.13
N VAL A 213 -0.47 14.27 8.90
CA VAL A 213 -0.01 13.02 8.30
C VAL A 213 1.50 13.06 8.23
N ASP A 214 2.17 12.06 8.80
CA ASP A 214 3.62 11.91 8.66
C ASP A 214 3.97 11.50 7.21
N THR A 215 4.47 12.47 6.44
CA THR A 215 4.89 12.26 5.05
C THR A 215 6.30 11.69 4.93
N THR A 216 7.00 11.43 6.04
CA THR A 216 8.35 10.85 6.03
C THR A 216 8.30 9.49 5.32
N PRO A 217 9.10 9.28 4.25
CA PRO A 217 9.07 8.02 3.53
C PRO A 217 9.56 6.86 4.41
N TRP A 218 8.87 5.73 4.32
CA TRP A 218 9.25 4.53 5.06
C TRP A 218 10.11 3.65 4.17
N THR A 219 11.41 3.66 4.41
CA THR A 219 12.37 2.88 3.63
C THR A 219 12.53 1.45 4.16
N ASN A 220 12.18 1.22 5.43
CA ASN A 220 12.24 -0.10 6.05
C ASN A 220 11.01 -0.94 5.70
N VAL A 221 11.00 -1.47 4.47
CA VAL A 221 9.91 -2.32 3.96
C VAL A 221 10.32 -3.80 3.99
N CYS A 222 9.51 -4.63 4.65
CA CYS A 222 9.77 -6.05 4.82
C CYS A 222 9.65 -6.81 3.49
N VAL A 223 10.67 -7.60 3.14
CA VAL A 223 10.66 -8.43 1.91
C VAL A 223 9.75 -9.65 1.99
N ARG A 224 9.30 -10.02 3.20
CA ARG A 224 8.39 -11.16 3.40
C ARG A 224 6.94 -10.73 3.30
N CYS A 225 6.48 -9.82 4.16
CA CYS A 225 5.07 -9.39 4.18
C CYS A 225 4.78 -8.09 3.42
N GLY A 226 5.79 -7.36 2.96
CA GLY A 226 5.59 -6.06 2.28
C GLY A 226 5.28 -4.88 3.20
N ALA A 227 5.16 -5.09 4.51
CA ALA A 227 4.88 -4.01 5.47
C ALA A 227 6.03 -3.01 5.54
N GLY A 228 5.70 -1.72 5.42
CA GLY A 228 6.62 -0.61 5.67
C GLY A 228 6.57 -0.17 7.12
N HIS A 229 7.73 0.16 7.70
CA HIS A 229 7.83 0.62 9.07
C HIS A 229 8.67 1.91 9.14
N PRO A 230 8.18 2.97 9.83
CA PRO A 230 9.01 4.13 10.09
C PRO A 230 10.12 3.79 11.08
N PHE A 231 11.27 4.42 10.92
CA PHE A 231 12.42 4.34 11.84
C PHE A 231 11.99 4.57 13.29
N ALA A 232 11.25 5.66 13.56
CA ALA A 232 10.87 6.04 14.92
C ALA A 232 10.11 4.92 15.64
N ARG A 233 9.26 4.18 14.92
CA ARG A 233 8.55 3.02 15.46
C ARG A 233 9.48 1.85 15.71
N LEU A 234 10.32 1.49 14.73
CA LEU A 234 11.25 0.38 14.88
C LEU A 234 12.22 0.62 16.05
N ALA A 235 12.68 1.86 16.25
CA ALA A 235 13.51 2.24 17.38
C ALA A 235 12.74 2.14 18.71
N ALA A 236 11.52 2.70 18.78
CA ALA A 236 10.69 2.67 19.99
C ALA A 236 10.31 1.24 20.43
N GLU A 237 10.12 0.32 19.48
CA GLU A 237 9.80 -1.09 19.76
C GLU A 237 11.05 -1.95 20.03
N GLY A 238 12.26 -1.37 20.07
CA GLY A 238 13.50 -2.13 20.22
C GLY A 238 13.76 -3.11 19.08
N ALA A 239 13.14 -2.86 17.92
CA ALA A 239 13.13 -3.76 16.77
C ALA A 239 14.31 -3.54 15.83
N VAL A 240 15.31 -2.74 16.21
CA VAL A 240 16.51 -2.44 15.41
C VAL A 240 17.76 -2.91 16.12
N ASN A 241 18.65 -3.60 15.40
CA ASN A 241 20.01 -3.87 15.83
C ASN A 241 20.95 -3.00 15.00
N LEU A 242 21.45 -1.92 15.62
CA LEU A 242 22.38 -0.96 15.02
C LEU A 242 23.85 -1.36 15.21
N GLU A 243 24.15 -2.27 16.14
CA GLU A 243 25.51 -2.70 16.49
C GLU A 243 26.08 -3.72 15.48
N ALA A 244 25.22 -4.34 14.67
CA ALA A 244 25.64 -5.23 13.60
C ALA A 244 26.42 -4.46 12.50
N TRP A 245 27.44 -5.09 11.91
CA TRP A 245 28.20 -4.56 10.77
C TRP A 245 27.31 -4.01 9.64
N ILE A 246 26.15 -4.66 9.44
CA ILE A 246 25.06 -4.12 8.63
C ILE A 246 23.83 -4.06 9.52
N PRO A 247 23.32 -2.85 9.83
CA PRO A 247 22.14 -2.67 10.65
C PRO A 247 20.94 -3.48 10.15
N ARG A 248 20.18 -4.03 11.08
CA ARG A 248 19.02 -4.90 10.80
C ARG A 248 17.81 -4.47 11.59
N PHE A 249 16.62 -4.78 11.09
CA PHE A 249 15.39 -4.63 11.86
C PHE A 249 14.60 -5.94 11.89
N ARG A 250 13.80 -6.15 12.91
CA ARG A 250 12.82 -7.25 13.00
C ARG A 250 11.45 -6.67 12.66
N CYS A 251 10.80 -7.19 11.63
CA CYS A 251 9.48 -6.74 11.20
C CYS A 251 8.45 -6.98 12.32
N PRO A 252 7.76 -5.94 12.83
CA PRO A 252 6.72 -6.10 13.85
C PRO A 252 5.54 -6.97 13.41
N ASP A 253 5.25 -7.01 12.11
CA ASP A 253 4.03 -7.66 11.60
C ASP A 253 4.22 -9.17 11.36
N CYS A 254 5.41 -9.62 10.93
CA CYS A 254 5.67 -11.03 10.63
C CYS A 254 6.91 -11.62 11.32
N GLY A 255 7.63 -10.83 12.10
CA GLY A 255 8.84 -11.25 12.82
C GLY A 255 10.08 -11.48 11.94
N ALA A 256 9.98 -11.32 10.61
CA ALA A 256 11.10 -11.52 9.70
C ALA A 256 12.17 -10.43 9.84
N TRP A 257 13.44 -10.82 9.70
CA TRP A 257 14.55 -9.86 9.69
C TRP A 257 14.64 -9.10 8.37
N GLY A 258 14.92 -7.81 8.40
CA GLY A 258 15.24 -6.98 7.24
C GLY A 258 16.56 -6.24 7.42
N LEU A 259 17.09 -5.68 6.33
CA LEU A 259 18.24 -4.77 6.39
C LEU A 259 17.73 -3.35 6.59
N TYR A 260 18.28 -2.67 7.59
CA TYR A 260 17.83 -1.37 8.03
C TYR A 260 18.40 -0.24 7.16
N THR A 261 17.56 0.76 6.92
CA THR A 261 17.91 2.05 6.32
C THR A 261 17.31 3.18 7.14
N ASN A 262 18.03 4.29 7.31
CA ASN A 262 17.54 5.43 8.08
C ASN A 262 16.65 6.30 7.17
N ASP A 263 15.37 6.43 7.51
CA ASP A 263 14.38 7.18 6.73
C ASP A 263 14.72 8.67 6.59
N ALA A 264 15.45 9.25 7.55
CA ALA A 264 15.88 10.64 7.50
C ALA A 264 16.78 10.94 6.29
N ASP A 265 17.48 9.93 5.76
CA ASP A 265 18.34 10.06 4.59
C ASP A 265 17.56 10.18 3.26
N TYR A 266 16.22 10.04 3.30
CA TYR A 266 15.36 9.96 2.11
C TYR A 266 14.21 10.96 2.14
N ARG A 267 14.29 12.00 2.97
CA ARG A 267 13.22 13.03 3.09
C ARG A 267 12.93 13.73 1.76
N ASP A 268 13.93 13.85 0.89
CA ASP A 268 13.81 14.51 -0.41
C ASP A 268 13.45 13.56 -1.57
N ALA A 269 13.07 12.30 -1.28
CA ALA A 269 12.78 11.30 -2.31
C ALA A 269 11.45 11.55 -3.07
N ALA A 270 10.77 12.67 -2.81
CA ALA A 270 9.38 12.98 -3.20
C ALA A 270 9.19 13.75 -4.51
#